data_AF-A0A8H7P9P5-F1
#
_entry.id   AF-A0A8H7P9P5-F1
#
_cell.length_a   1.000
_cell.length_b   1.000
_cell.length_c   1.000
_cell.angle_alpha   90.00
_cell.angle_beta   90.00
_cell.angle_gamma   90.00
#
_symmetry.space_group_name_H-M   'P 1'
#
loop_
_entity.id
_entity.type
_entity.pdbx_description
1 polymer ?
#
loop_
_entity_poly.entity_id
_entity_poly.type
_entity_poly.pdbx_seq_one_letter_code
_entity_poly.pdbx_strand_id
1 'polypeptide(L)'
;MSSNPAPAENNLEQMTTLDYQAARKTDNPPHRAATSPDVFREKEILQAVSANRSRTLPAELPSLAAYLPSDTPLPTPGESLLKAQHSDYEGPPQVEATARRSVFTHLELSKARSWLGDAGQKTLGFIESHWIVCSTLFILSIVATSFAVGFALRLGSFDAAQVLDENIAEASTSVILQANLISIDSDSQSMTLDWFIGYNCNPQNCPDVNIYFDQNLLRAQSLSSVANNAKPPPIFFLNGTDYITWNNSDFRTSSPEFRTQVAITNFYGGRSAQSYPFDKYSATLVFFAEALDNSTVAIGIDLTEGIAVGFNAALETSISGLASNGVLIKNLEVTRGQVIRMYAVLIVVAIWMVTLAFIMTCIVVIFFGKGIKPDILVVPVATLFAFTSLRGTMPGAPSGFGRIIDFVGILPCLALLTFSSVLLSAIFLFRRDPEKNRPRWENIMRKMHGGKPTTPSVHRQESMAFKLPSSSV
;
A
#
# COMPACT_ATOMS: atom_id res chain seq x y z
N MET A 1 -23.91 -73.17 60.54
CA MET A 1 -23.83 -71.71 60.81
C MET A 1 -23.72 -71.04 59.45
N SER A 2 -24.85 -70.75 58.79
CA SER A 2 -25.59 -69.46 58.78
C SER A 2 -24.80 -68.40 58.01
N SER A 3 -25.29 -67.65 57.01
CA SER A 3 -26.55 -67.51 56.26
C SER A 3 -26.31 -66.31 55.31
N ASN A 4 -26.72 -66.36 54.04
CA ASN A 4 -26.81 -65.16 53.18
C ASN A 4 -27.93 -64.23 53.70
N PRO A 5 -27.88 -62.89 53.47
CA PRO A 5 -28.38 -62.29 52.20
C PRO A 5 -27.71 -60.96 51.77
N ALA A 6 -28.19 -60.42 50.63
CA ALA A 6 -27.72 -59.28 49.81
C ALA A 6 -28.09 -57.85 50.35
N PRO A 7 -28.37 -56.84 49.50
CA PRO A 7 -27.50 -55.80 48.91
C PRO A 7 -27.81 -54.36 49.40
N ALA A 8 -27.03 -53.33 49.02
CA ALA A 8 -27.46 -51.92 49.15
C ALA A 8 -26.76 -50.98 48.16
N GLU A 9 -27.58 -50.25 47.39
CA GLU A 9 -27.28 -49.04 46.63
C GLU A 9 -27.09 -47.80 47.54
N ASN A 10 -26.50 -46.76 46.95
CA ASN A 10 -26.80 -45.32 47.04
C ASN A 10 -25.72 -44.35 47.58
N ASN A 11 -25.38 -43.44 46.65
CA ASN A 11 -25.18 -41.99 46.80
C ASN A 11 -23.92 -41.46 47.49
N LEU A 12 -22.99 -40.94 46.67
CA LEU A 12 -22.48 -39.58 46.87
C LEU A 12 -21.98 -38.98 45.54
N GLU A 13 -22.92 -38.50 44.72
CA GLU A 13 -22.71 -37.25 43.98
C GLU A 13 -22.61 -36.13 45.02
N GLN A 14 -21.51 -35.37 44.98
CA GLN A 14 -21.28 -34.01 45.52
C GLN A 14 -19.86 -33.88 46.08
N MET A 15 -18.88 -33.64 45.21
CA MET A 15 -17.76 -32.71 45.43
C MET A 15 -16.72 -32.92 44.34
N THR A 16 -16.74 -32.05 43.32
CA THR A 16 -15.55 -31.64 42.54
C THR A 16 -15.96 -30.54 41.54
N THR A 17 -16.55 -29.47 42.06
CA THR A 17 -16.70 -28.19 41.33
C THR A 17 -15.98 -27.09 42.10
N LEU A 18 -14.71 -27.33 42.45
CA LEU A 18 -13.87 -26.34 43.13
C LEU A 18 -12.35 -26.53 42.91
N ASP A 19 -11.92 -27.06 41.76
CA ASP A 19 -10.50 -27.10 41.37
C ASP A 19 -10.20 -26.42 40.01
N TYR A 20 -11.16 -25.70 39.44
CA TYR A 20 -11.02 -25.09 38.11
C TYR A 20 -10.66 -23.59 38.10
N GLN A 21 -10.21 -23.00 39.23
CA GLN A 21 -9.85 -21.58 39.30
C GLN A 21 -8.55 -21.22 40.06
N ALA A 22 -7.60 -22.15 40.23
CA ALA A 22 -6.32 -21.86 40.88
C ALA A 22 -5.10 -22.28 40.03
N ALA A 23 -4.96 -21.72 38.83
CA ALA A 23 -3.70 -21.76 38.07
C ALA A 23 -3.57 -20.55 37.12
N ARG A 24 -3.52 -19.34 37.69
CA ARG A 24 -3.05 -18.12 37.02
C ARG A 24 -2.08 -17.40 37.96
N LYS A 25 -0.91 -17.01 37.44
CA LYS A 25 0.34 -16.51 38.10
C LYS A 25 1.18 -17.66 38.65
N THR A 26 2.41 -17.91 38.20
CA THR A 26 3.52 -17.03 37.78
C THR A 26 4.42 -17.74 36.77
N ASP A 27 5.09 -17.00 35.87
CA ASP A 27 6.56 -17.05 35.69
C ASP A 27 7.03 -16.34 34.40
N ASN A 28 8.14 -15.63 34.55
CA ASN A 28 8.80 -14.75 33.58
C ASN A 28 9.46 -15.51 32.42
N PRO A 29 9.61 -14.88 31.23
CA PRO A 29 10.39 -15.46 30.13
C PRO A 29 11.91 -15.25 30.32
N PRO A 30 12.76 -16.20 29.89
CA PRO A 30 14.21 -16.03 29.95
C PRO A 30 14.75 -15.20 28.77
N HIS A 31 15.75 -14.39 29.09
CA HIS A 31 16.58 -13.64 28.17
C HIS A 31 17.60 -14.53 27.42
N ARG A 32 17.71 -14.29 26.10
CA ARG A 32 18.94 -14.16 25.28
C ARG A 32 19.84 -15.40 25.06
N ALA A 33 19.95 -15.80 23.78
CA ALA A 33 21.21 -16.26 23.19
C ALA A 33 21.31 -15.74 21.75
N ALA A 34 22.31 -14.90 21.51
CA ALA A 34 22.67 -14.38 20.19
C ALA A 34 23.73 -15.29 19.57
N THR A 35 23.54 -15.70 18.33
CA THR A 35 24.58 -16.27 17.48
C THR A 35 24.92 -15.27 16.37
N SER A 36 26.19 -14.89 16.32
CA SER A 36 26.80 -14.01 15.31
C SER A 36 27.01 -14.77 14.00
N PRO A 37 26.81 -14.16 12.81
CA PRO A 37 27.35 -14.70 11.57
C PRO A 37 28.80 -14.28 11.36
N ASP A 38 29.61 -15.22 10.87
CA ASP A 38 31.01 -15.07 10.46
C ASP A 38 31.16 -14.14 9.24
N VAL A 39 32.03 -13.13 9.37
CA VAL A 39 32.31 -12.09 8.36
C VAL A 39 33.30 -12.54 7.27
N PHE A 40 33.83 -13.77 7.34
CA PHE A 40 34.90 -14.22 6.43
C PHE A 40 34.43 -15.00 5.20
N ARG A 41 33.16 -15.40 5.08
CA ARG A 41 32.67 -16.22 3.95
C ARG A 41 32.05 -15.44 2.79
N GLU A 42 31.82 -14.14 2.96
CA GLU A 42 31.09 -13.32 1.98
C GLU A 42 31.98 -12.64 0.92
N LYS A 43 33.31 -12.57 1.16
CA LYS A 43 34.25 -11.97 0.20
C LYS A 43 34.62 -12.87 -0.98
N GLU A 44 34.57 -14.20 -0.83
CA GLU A 44 34.93 -15.13 -1.92
C GLU A 44 33.79 -15.31 -2.94
N ILE A 45 32.54 -15.10 -2.54
CA ILE A 45 31.38 -15.25 -3.44
C ILE A 45 31.22 -14.01 -4.34
N LEU A 46 31.57 -12.81 -3.87
CA LEU A 46 31.49 -11.58 -4.67
C LEU A 46 32.60 -11.44 -5.73
N GLN A 47 33.75 -12.10 -5.54
CA GLN A 47 34.81 -12.12 -6.57
C GLN A 47 34.55 -13.18 -7.66
N ALA A 48 33.83 -14.27 -7.36
CA ALA A 48 33.48 -15.28 -8.36
C ALA A 48 32.38 -14.81 -9.33
N VAL A 49 31.50 -13.91 -8.91
CA VAL A 49 30.37 -13.42 -9.73
C VAL A 49 30.79 -12.29 -10.69
N SER A 50 31.89 -11.56 -10.44
CA SER A 50 32.34 -10.49 -11.35
C SER A 50 33.16 -11.01 -12.54
N ALA A 51 33.76 -12.20 -12.45
CA ALA A 51 34.61 -12.77 -13.50
C ALA A 51 33.83 -13.40 -14.68
N ASN A 52 32.54 -13.69 -14.52
CA ASN A 52 31.73 -14.36 -15.56
C ASN A 52 30.86 -13.40 -16.40
N ARG A 53 30.98 -12.08 -16.25
CA ARG A 53 30.13 -11.10 -16.96
C ARG A 53 30.77 -10.42 -18.17
N SER A 54 31.92 -10.88 -18.65
CA SER A 54 32.68 -10.24 -19.74
C SER A 54 32.81 -11.06 -21.03
N ARG A 55 31.99 -12.10 -21.24
CA ARG A 55 31.95 -12.83 -22.52
C ARG A 55 30.52 -13.18 -22.93
N THR A 56 29.95 -12.38 -23.82
CA THR A 56 29.10 -12.77 -24.97
C THR A 56 28.44 -11.52 -25.57
N LEU A 57 29.06 -10.96 -26.60
CA LEU A 57 28.46 -10.01 -27.54
C LEU A 57 28.61 -10.64 -28.93
N PRO A 58 27.53 -10.95 -29.66
CA PRO A 58 27.59 -11.05 -31.11
C PRO A 58 27.43 -9.64 -31.71
N ALA A 59 28.27 -9.38 -32.71
CA ALA A 59 28.22 -8.22 -33.56
C ALA A 59 27.04 -8.30 -34.55
N GLU A 60 26.71 -7.14 -35.12
CA GLU A 60 25.82 -6.88 -36.27
C GLU A 60 24.35 -6.55 -35.97
N LEU A 61 24.04 -5.25 -36.11
CA LEU A 61 22.69 -4.67 -36.22
C LEU A 61 22.32 -4.53 -37.70
N PRO A 62 21.12 -4.93 -38.14
CA PRO A 62 20.55 -4.46 -39.39
C PRO A 62 19.92 -3.06 -39.25
N SER A 63 20.05 -2.27 -40.30
CA SER A 63 19.65 -0.86 -40.45
C SER A 63 18.16 -0.59 -40.26
N LEU A 64 17.87 0.50 -39.53
CA LEU A 64 16.57 1.06 -39.19
C LEU A 64 15.96 1.89 -40.35
N ALA A 65 15.63 1.26 -41.48
CA ALA A 65 15.14 1.96 -42.69
C ALA A 65 13.84 1.42 -43.30
N ALA A 66 13.07 0.57 -42.61
CA ALA A 66 11.92 -0.13 -43.20
C ALA A 66 10.53 0.25 -42.65
N TYR A 67 10.39 1.34 -41.88
CA TYR A 67 9.08 1.82 -41.43
C TYR A 67 8.97 3.35 -41.56
N LEU A 68 8.64 3.80 -42.77
CA LEU A 68 8.03 5.11 -43.01
C LEU A 68 6.75 4.88 -43.83
N PRO A 69 5.58 5.37 -43.37
CA PRO A 69 4.35 5.30 -44.16
C PRO A 69 4.41 6.27 -45.35
N SER A 70 3.88 5.79 -46.47
CA SER A 70 3.83 6.45 -47.77
C SER A 70 2.82 7.60 -47.79
N ASP A 71 3.28 8.77 -48.24
CA ASP A 71 2.44 9.93 -48.59
C ASP A 71 1.61 9.63 -49.85
N THR A 72 0.29 9.48 -49.69
CA THR A 72 -0.68 9.71 -50.78
C THR A 72 -1.94 10.40 -50.23
N PRO A 73 -2.49 11.41 -50.94
CA PRO A 73 -3.58 12.23 -50.44
C PRO A 73 -4.95 11.59 -50.73
N LEU A 74 -5.84 11.59 -49.74
CA LEU A 74 -7.26 11.23 -49.91
C LEU A 74 -8.13 12.49 -50.13
N PRO A 75 -9.28 12.35 -50.83
CA PRO A 75 -9.97 13.45 -51.49
C PRO A 75 -11.01 14.13 -50.59
N THR A 76 -11.25 15.40 -50.90
CA THR A 76 -12.33 16.25 -50.38
C THR A 76 -13.72 15.78 -50.83
N PRO A 77 -14.73 15.86 -49.96
CA PRO A 77 -16.12 15.93 -50.39
C PRO A 77 -16.77 17.28 -50.03
N GLY A 78 -17.07 18.04 -51.09
CA GLY A 78 -18.31 18.77 -51.37
C GLY A 78 -19.07 19.51 -50.25
N GLU A 79 -19.11 20.84 -50.38
CA GLU A 79 -20.20 21.68 -49.93
C GLU A 79 -21.51 21.33 -50.68
N SER A 80 -22.61 21.18 -49.95
CA SER A 80 -23.88 21.91 -50.14
C SER A 80 -25.05 21.21 -49.46
N LEU A 81 -26.03 22.04 -49.05
CA LEU A 81 -27.40 21.70 -48.66
C LEU A 81 -27.60 21.11 -47.26
N LEU A 82 -27.96 21.97 -46.30
CA LEU A 82 -29.29 21.85 -45.69
C LEU A 82 -29.79 23.16 -45.09
N LYS A 83 -31.02 23.42 -45.47
CA LYS A 83 -31.83 24.62 -45.36
C LYS A 83 -32.41 24.71 -43.95
N ALA A 84 -32.41 25.93 -43.41
CA ALA A 84 -33.02 26.26 -42.14
C ALA A 84 -34.50 25.85 -42.08
N GLN A 85 -34.90 25.25 -40.96
CA GLN A 85 -36.30 25.09 -40.58
C GLN A 85 -36.49 25.71 -39.20
N HIS A 86 -37.14 26.88 -39.23
CA HIS A 86 -37.72 27.59 -38.10
C HIS A 86 -38.78 26.69 -37.45
N SER A 87 -38.70 26.48 -36.13
CA SER A 87 -39.81 25.95 -35.34
C SER A 87 -39.94 26.77 -34.08
N ASP A 88 -41.14 27.31 -33.93
CA ASP A 88 -41.61 28.10 -32.82
C ASP A 88 -41.47 27.38 -31.48
N TYR A 89 -41.06 28.12 -30.45
CA TYR A 89 -41.27 27.74 -29.06
C TYR A 89 -41.80 28.96 -28.30
N GLU A 90 -43.06 28.86 -27.89
CA GLU A 90 -43.77 29.78 -27.01
C GLU A 90 -43.10 29.83 -25.63
N GLY A 91 -42.90 31.06 -25.13
CA GLY A 91 -42.41 31.30 -23.78
C GLY A 91 -43.52 31.21 -22.72
N PRO A 92 -43.20 30.89 -21.45
CA PRO A 92 -44.09 31.13 -20.31
C PRO A 92 -43.82 32.51 -19.69
N PRO A 93 -44.77 33.02 -18.87
CA PRO A 93 -44.91 34.43 -18.57
C PRO A 93 -43.88 34.94 -17.56
N GLN A 94 -43.51 36.21 -17.72
CA GLN A 94 -42.74 36.97 -16.75
C GLN A 94 -43.51 37.12 -15.44
N VAL A 95 -42.93 36.61 -14.36
CA VAL A 95 -43.32 36.93 -12.99
C VAL A 95 -42.31 37.93 -12.45
N GLU A 96 -42.75 39.19 -12.33
CA GLU A 96 -42.07 40.24 -11.56
C GLU A 96 -41.99 39.84 -10.08
N ALA A 97 -40.87 39.27 -9.63
CA ALA A 97 -40.60 39.08 -8.20
C ALA A 97 -39.11 38.88 -7.88
N THR A 98 -38.20 39.71 -8.41
CA THR A 98 -36.76 39.50 -8.18
C THR A 98 -35.94 40.77 -7.94
N ALA A 99 -36.42 41.66 -7.07
CA ALA A 99 -35.59 42.76 -6.54
C ALA A 99 -35.43 42.73 -5.00
N ARG A 100 -36.15 41.85 -4.29
CA ARG A 100 -36.11 41.77 -2.82
C ARG A 100 -35.30 40.62 -2.24
N ARG A 101 -34.77 39.73 -3.08
CA ARG A 101 -34.08 38.50 -2.64
C ARG A 101 -32.55 38.60 -2.64
N SER A 102 -31.96 39.55 -3.39
CA SER A 102 -30.50 39.76 -3.44
C SER A 102 -29.96 40.60 -2.28
N VAL A 103 -30.78 41.46 -1.68
CA VAL A 103 -30.39 42.31 -0.53
C VAL A 103 -30.34 41.49 0.77
N PHE A 104 -31.19 40.47 0.90
CA PHE A 104 -31.24 39.63 2.11
C PHE A 104 -30.04 38.69 2.21
N THR A 105 -29.57 38.13 1.08
CA THR A 105 -28.37 37.27 1.04
C THR A 105 -27.08 38.04 1.31
N HIS A 106 -26.99 39.31 0.92
CA HIS A 106 -25.79 40.13 1.12
C HIS A 106 -25.64 40.61 2.58
N LEU A 107 -26.76 40.79 3.29
CA LEU A 107 -26.77 41.23 4.69
C LEU A 107 -26.43 40.09 5.67
N GLU A 108 -26.89 38.87 5.39
CA GLU A 108 -26.56 37.66 6.16
C GLU A 108 -25.08 37.29 6.00
N LEU A 109 -24.52 37.40 4.79
CA LEU A 109 -23.10 37.19 4.53
C LEU A 109 -22.20 38.22 5.23
N SER A 110 -22.63 39.49 5.34
CA SER A 110 -21.84 40.50 6.06
C SER A 110 -21.84 40.27 7.57
N LYS A 111 -22.97 39.84 8.14
CA LYS A 111 -23.07 39.50 9.58
C LYS A 111 -22.30 38.23 9.92
N ALA A 112 -22.34 37.22 9.05
CA ALA A 112 -21.53 36.01 9.21
C ALA A 112 -20.03 36.34 9.19
N ARG A 113 -19.60 37.24 8.29
CA ARG A 113 -18.19 37.66 8.18
C ARG A 113 -17.70 38.47 9.38
N SER A 114 -18.53 39.38 9.93
CA SER A 114 -18.16 40.12 11.15
C SER A 114 -18.14 39.22 12.38
N TRP A 115 -19.09 38.29 12.50
CA TRP A 115 -19.14 37.32 13.59
C TRP A 115 -17.95 36.33 13.56
N LEU A 116 -17.57 35.85 12.37
CA LEU A 116 -16.35 35.05 12.17
C LEU A 116 -15.08 35.83 12.51
N GLY A 117 -15.03 37.14 12.26
CA GLY A 117 -13.92 38.00 12.64
C GLY A 117 -13.77 38.16 14.15
N ASP A 118 -14.86 38.45 14.85
CA ASP A 118 -14.87 38.61 16.31
C ASP A 118 -14.62 37.29 17.03
N ALA A 119 -15.17 36.17 16.53
CA ALA A 119 -14.89 34.84 17.03
C ALA A 119 -13.42 34.45 16.76
N GLY A 120 -12.89 34.81 15.60
CA GLY A 120 -11.49 34.59 15.22
C GLY A 120 -10.50 35.35 16.12
N GLN A 121 -10.77 36.62 16.44
CA GLN A 121 -9.90 37.40 17.32
C GLN A 121 -9.93 36.90 18.77
N LYS A 122 -11.11 36.52 19.28
CA LYS A 122 -11.23 35.93 20.62
C LYS A 122 -10.56 34.56 20.72
N THR A 123 -10.65 33.74 19.68
CA THR A 123 -9.96 32.44 19.62
C THR A 123 -8.45 32.60 19.47
N LEU A 124 -7.96 33.57 18.68
CA LEU A 124 -6.53 33.90 18.59
C LEU A 124 -5.95 34.36 19.93
N GLY A 125 -6.62 35.28 20.64
CA GLY A 125 -6.17 35.72 21.96
C GLY A 125 -6.16 34.59 23.00
N PHE A 126 -7.13 33.67 22.92
CA PHE A 126 -7.15 32.47 23.76
C PHE A 126 -6.01 31.51 23.43
N ILE A 127 -5.74 31.27 22.14
CA ILE A 127 -4.63 30.43 21.65
C ILE A 127 -3.29 31.03 22.07
N GLU A 128 -3.12 32.35 21.99
CA GLU A 128 -1.90 33.02 22.41
C GLU A 128 -1.67 32.89 23.92
N SER A 129 -2.74 33.05 24.72
CA SER A 129 -2.68 32.87 26.17
C SER A 129 -2.47 31.42 26.62
N HIS A 130 -2.84 30.42 25.81
CA HIS A 130 -2.79 28.99 26.17
C HIS A 130 -2.07 28.13 25.13
N TRP A 131 -1.09 28.70 24.43
CA TRP A 131 -0.48 28.07 23.24
C TRP A 131 0.11 26.69 23.54
N ILE A 132 0.64 26.47 24.75
CA ILE A 132 1.17 25.17 25.19
C ILE A 132 0.04 24.14 25.26
N VAL A 133 -1.09 24.48 25.89
CA VAL A 133 -2.24 23.57 26.06
C VAL A 133 -2.92 23.29 24.72
N CYS A 134 -3.07 24.31 23.88
CA CYS A 134 -3.62 24.13 22.53
C CYS A 134 -2.70 23.25 21.66
N SER A 135 -1.37 23.45 21.75
CA SER A 135 -0.40 22.63 21.02
C SER A 135 -0.39 21.18 21.50
N THR A 136 -0.44 20.94 22.81
CA THR A 136 -0.49 19.56 23.34
C THR A 136 -1.78 18.85 22.96
N LEU A 137 -2.93 19.51 23.06
CA LEU A 137 -4.21 18.95 22.61
C LEU A 137 -4.24 18.68 21.11
N PHE A 138 -3.65 19.56 20.30
CA PHE A 138 -3.54 19.36 18.86
C PHE A 138 -2.68 18.13 18.53
N ILE A 139 -1.51 17.99 19.17
CA ILE A 139 -0.65 16.81 19.00
C ILE A 139 -1.39 15.53 19.44
N LEU A 140 -2.04 15.54 20.60
CA LEU A 140 -2.82 14.39 21.09
C LEU A 140 -3.95 14.02 20.13
N SER A 141 -4.64 15.02 19.56
CA SER A 141 -5.68 14.81 18.56
C SER A 141 -5.12 14.17 17.28
N ILE A 142 -3.97 14.64 16.78
CA ILE A 142 -3.29 14.04 15.62
C ILE A 142 -2.91 12.57 15.91
N VAL A 143 -2.36 12.30 17.09
CA VAL A 143 -1.96 10.92 17.46
C VAL A 143 -3.19 10.02 17.57
N ALA A 144 -4.25 10.46 18.25
CA ALA A 144 -5.48 9.68 18.41
C ALA A 144 -6.16 9.41 17.07
N THR A 145 -6.26 10.43 16.20
CA THR A 145 -6.83 10.27 14.86
C THR A 145 -5.97 9.36 13.98
N SER A 146 -4.64 9.48 14.04
CA SER A 146 -3.73 8.59 13.31
C SER A 146 -3.88 7.13 13.74
N PHE A 147 -4.01 6.89 15.05
CA PHE A 147 -4.25 5.55 15.58
C PHE A 147 -5.61 4.99 15.14
N ALA A 148 -6.68 5.79 15.26
CA ALA A 148 -8.02 5.40 14.83
C ALA A 148 -8.08 5.08 13.32
N VAL A 149 -7.46 5.92 12.49
CA VAL A 149 -7.36 5.70 11.04
C VAL A 149 -6.54 4.45 10.73
N GLY A 150 -5.43 4.22 11.44
CA GLY A 150 -4.60 3.03 11.28
C GLY A 150 -5.38 1.74 11.56
N PHE A 151 -6.20 1.72 12.61
CA PHE A 151 -7.07 0.57 12.91
C PHE A 151 -8.23 0.43 11.93
N ALA A 152 -8.87 1.54 11.54
CA ALA A 152 -10.00 1.51 10.62
C ALA A 152 -9.63 1.06 9.20
N LEU A 153 -8.39 1.34 8.77
CA LEU A 153 -7.88 0.94 7.46
C LEU A 153 -7.12 -0.40 7.49
N ARG A 154 -7.18 -1.15 8.60
CA ARG A 154 -6.57 -2.48 8.68
C ARG A 154 -7.10 -3.36 7.54
N LEU A 155 -6.19 -4.14 6.94
CA LEU A 155 -6.55 -5.10 5.89
C LEU A 155 -7.64 -6.05 6.40
N GLY A 156 -8.64 -6.29 5.55
CA GLY A 156 -9.63 -7.33 5.77
C GLY A 156 -8.98 -8.72 5.66
N SER A 157 -9.66 -9.72 6.21
CA SER A 157 -9.33 -11.11 5.96
C SER A 157 -9.55 -11.45 4.49
N PHE A 158 -8.80 -12.43 4.00
CA PHE A 158 -9.01 -13.07 2.71
C PHE A 158 -10.46 -13.54 2.57
N ASP A 159 -11.10 -13.19 1.46
CA ASP A 159 -12.48 -13.60 1.15
C ASP A 159 -12.50 -14.30 -0.21
N ALA A 160 -12.68 -15.62 -0.20
CA ALA A 160 -12.80 -16.45 -1.39
C ALA A 160 -14.02 -17.40 -1.38
N ALA A 161 -14.80 -17.39 -0.31
CA ALA A 161 -16.00 -18.21 -0.17
C ALA A 161 -17.19 -17.55 -0.89
N GLN A 162 -18.06 -18.36 -1.49
CA GLN A 162 -19.32 -17.91 -2.08
C GLN A 162 -20.50 -18.58 -1.40
N VAL A 163 -21.66 -17.91 -1.46
CA VAL A 163 -22.95 -18.47 -1.05
C VAL A 163 -23.24 -19.81 -1.74
N LEU A 164 -22.71 -20.04 -2.94
CA LEU A 164 -22.89 -21.31 -3.66
C LEU A 164 -22.14 -22.49 -3.01
N ASP A 165 -21.07 -22.21 -2.27
CA ASP A 165 -20.27 -23.24 -1.59
C ASP A 165 -21.01 -23.82 -0.37
N GLU A 166 -21.93 -23.06 0.22
CA GLU A 166 -22.78 -23.51 1.33
C GLU A 166 -23.70 -24.66 0.89
N ASN A 167 -24.26 -24.59 -0.32
CA ASN A 167 -25.08 -25.68 -0.89
C ASN A 167 -24.25 -26.93 -1.22
N ILE A 168 -22.93 -26.78 -1.43
CA ILE A 168 -22.02 -27.91 -1.68
C ILE A 168 -21.71 -28.65 -0.38
N ALA A 169 -21.63 -27.93 0.74
CA ALA A 169 -21.43 -28.53 2.06
C ALA A 169 -22.62 -29.42 2.50
N GLU A 170 -23.81 -29.20 1.95
CA GLU A 170 -25.01 -30.00 2.23
C GLU A 170 -25.10 -31.33 1.46
N ALA A 171 -24.20 -31.58 0.50
CA ALA A 171 -24.19 -32.84 -0.24
C ALA A 171 -23.80 -34.03 0.67
N SER A 172 -24.34 -35.22 0.40
CA SER A 172 -24.09 -36.43 1.20
C SER A 172 -22.64 -36.90 1.18
N THR A 173 -21.86 -36.48 0.18
CA THR A 173 -20.42 -36.71 0.08
C THR A 173 -19.79 -35.49 -0.57
N SER A 174 -19.09 -34.68 0.22
CA SER A 174 -18.47 -33.44 -0.25
C SER A 174 -17.14 -33.17 0.42
N VAL A 175 -16.18 -32.69 -0.37
CA VAL A 175 -14.90 -32.16 0.10
C VAL A 175 -15.05 -30.66 0.36
N ILE A 176 -14.71 -30.24 1.56
CA ILE A 176 -14.77 -28.84 1.98
C ILE A 176 -13.35 -28.34 2.12
N LEU A 177 -12.99 -27.29 1.40
CA LEU A 177 -11.70 -26.64 1.51
C LEU A 177 -11.81 -25.41 2.40
N GLN A 178 -10.89 -25.27 3.34
CA GLN A 178 -10.68 -24.03 4.07
C GLN A 178 -9.32 -23.48 3.67
N ALA A 179 -9.27 -22.21 3.31
CA ALA A 179 -8.08 -21.60 2.74
C ALA A 179 -7.53 -20.52 3.67
N ASN A 180 -6.23 -20.59 3.97
CA ASN A 180 -5.52 -19.59 4.73
C ASN A 180 -4.47 -18.90 3.85
N LEU A 181 -4.63 -17.59 3.66
CA LEU A 181 -3.72 -16.77 2.87
C LEU A 181 -2.48 -16.39 3.67
N ILE A 182 -1.33 -16.92 3.25
CA ILE A 182 -0.05 -16.75 3.95
C ILE A 182 0.72 -15.55 3.42
N SER A 183 0.93 -15.48 2.10
CA SER A 183 1.76 -14.45 1.49
C SER A 183 1.43 -14.24 0.02
N ILE A 184 1.74 -13.04 -0.47
CA ILE A 184 1.63 -12.67 -1.88
C ILE A 184 2.94 -12.01 -2.28
N ASP A 185 3.53 -12.51 -3.36
CA ASP A 185 4.76 -11.98 -3.94
C ASP A 185 4.49 -11.49 -5.37
N SER A 186 4.51 -10.16 -5.53
CA SER A 186 4.32 -9.51 -6.82
C SER A 186 5.49 -9.70 -7.78
N ASP A 187 6.70 -9.96 -7.27
CA ASP A 187 7.92 -10.06 -8.08
C ASP A 187 8.01 -11.47 -8.69
N SER A 188 7.74 -12.52 -7.91
CA SER A 188 7.63 -13.90 -8.43
C SER A 188 6.27 -14.20 -9.07
N GLN A 189 5.32 -13.27 -9.00
CA GLN A 189 3.94 -13.46 -9.46
C GLN A 189 3.32 -14.73 -8.88
N SER A 190 3.40 -14.86 -7.56
CA SER A 190 2.85 -15.99 -6.81
C SER A 190 2.06 -15.55 -5.57
N MET A 191 1.10 -16.39 -5.16
CA MET A 191 0.43 -16.29 -3.87
C MET A 191 0.46 -17.65 -3.17
N THR A 192 0.73 -17.66 -1.87
CA THR A 192 0.83 -18.89 -1.08
C THR A 192 -0.42 -19.09 -0.26
N LEU A 193 -1.09 -20.23 -0.46
CA LEU A 193 -2.27 -20.66 0.27
C LEU A 193 -2.00 -21.96 1.01
N ASP A 194 -2.40 -22.00 2.28
CA ASP A 194 -2.55 -23.23 3.04
C ASP A 194 -3.99 -23.69 2.96
N TRP A 195 -4.18 -24.98 2.73
CA TRP A 195 -5.49 -25.60 2.61
C TRP A 195 -5.68 -26.59 3.74
N PHE A 196 -6.81 -26.47 4.43
CA PHE A 196 -7.31 -27.48 5.36
C PHE A 196 -8.51 -28.16 4.73
N ILE A 197 -8.52 -29.48 4.75
CA ILE A 197 -9.57 -30.27 4.10
C ILE A 197 -10.53 -30.79 5.16
N GLY A 198 -11.78 -30.34 5.05
CA GLY A 198 -12.94 -30.99 5.64
C GLY A 198 -13.51 -32.05 4.70
N TYR A 199 -14.05 -33.13 5.25
CA TYR A 199 -14.71 -34.17 4.46
C TYR A 199 -16.04 -34.55 5.08
N ASN A 200 -17.12 -34.23 4.38
CA ASN A 200 -18.46 -34.65 4.75
C ASN A 200 -18.75 -35.98 4.05
N CYS A 201 -18.83 -37.06 4.80
CA CYS A 201 -19.17 -38.39 4.30
C CYS A 201 -19.92 -39.19 5.38
N ASN A 202 -20.61 -40.25 4.98
CA ASN A 202 -21.22 -41.16 5.93
C ASN A 202 -20.12 -42.01 6.61
N PRO A 203 -20.05 -42.06 7.96
CA PRO A 203 -19.04 -42.84 8.67
C PRO A 203 -19.01 -44.34 8.32
N GLN A 204 -20.12 -44.89 7.82
CA GLN A 204 -20.21 -46.30 7.42
C GLN A 204 -19.76 -46.56 5.98
N ASN A 205 -19.73 -45.53 5.14
CA ASN A 205 -19.37 -45.65 3.72
C ASN A 205 -18.76 -44.33 3.24
N CYS A 206 -17.49 -44.15 3.54
CA CYS A 206 -16.73 -42.96 3.20
C CYS A 206 -15.71 -43.32 2.10
N PRO A 207 -15.98 -42.96 0.83
CA PRO A 207 -15.10 -43.33 -0.27
C PRO A 207 -13.79 -42.54 -0.21
N ASP A 208 -12.72 -43.11 -0.77
CA ASP A 208 -11.46 -42.40 -0.95
C ASP A 208 -11.57 -41.43 -2.14
N VAL A 209 -11.00 -40.24 -1.98
CA VAL A 209 -11.16 -39.13 -2.91
C VAL A 209 -9.81 -38.55 -3.32
N ASN A 210 -9.65 -38.34 -4.62
CA ASN A 210 -8.55 -37.60 -5.20
C ASN A 210 -8.95 -36.14 -5.42
N ILE A 211 -8.13 -35.22 -4.93
CA ILE A 211 -8.31 -33.78 -5.13
C ILE A 211 -7.32 -33.33 -6.21
N TYR A 212 -7.83 -32.61 -7.20
CA TYR A 212 -7.07 -32.14 -8.35
C TYR A 212 -7.06 -30.62 -8.40
N PHE A 213 -5.91 -30.07 -8.81
CA PHE A 213 -5.72 -28.65 -9.08
C PHE A 213 -5.10 -28.49 -10.47
N ASP A 214 -5.47 -27.43 -11.18
CA ASP A 214 -4.81 -27.10 -12.45
C ASP A 214 -3.35 -26.71 -12.20
N GLN A 215 -2.44 -27.58 -12.65
CA GLN A 215 -1.00 -27.41 -12.47
C GLN A 215 -0.42 -26.21 -13.22
N ASN A 216 -1.07 -25.75 -14.30
CA ASN A 216 -0.61 -24.58 -15.04
C ASN A 216 -0.88 -23.27 -14.28
N LEU A 217 -1.83 -23.31 -13.32
CA LEU A 217 -2.15 -22.20 -12.42
C LEU A 217 -1.32 -22.23 -11.14
N LEU A 218 -0.44 -23.23 -10.97
CA LEU A 218 0.47 -23.34 -9.84
C LEU A 218 1.89 -22.94 -10.25
N ARG A 219 2.62 -22.27 -9.36
CA ARG A 219 4.04 -21.97 -9.54
C ARG A 219 4.86 -23.15 -9.04
N ALA A 220 5.71 -23.67 -9.92
CA ALA A 220 6.52 -24.84 -9.66
C ALA A 220 7.57 -24.56 -8.58
N GLN A 221 7.32 -25.05 -7.36
CA GLN A 221 8.41 -25.48 -6.49
C GLN A 221 8.57 -27.01 -6.47
N SER A 222 7.72 -27.78 -7.16
CA SER A 222 7.64 -29.24 -6.95
C SER A 222 7.20 -30.12 -8.14
N LEU A 223 7.16 -29.64 -9.38
CA LEU A 223 6.80 -30.48 -10.53
C LEU A 223 7.91 -30.48 -11.58
N SER A 224 8.60 -31.61 -11.68
CA SER A 224 9.64 -31.92 -12.67
C SER A 224 9.09 -32.23 -14.08
N SER A 225 7.78 -32.05 -14.28
CA SER A 225 7.08 -32.34 -15.53
C SER A 225 7.01 -31.13 -16.46
N VAL A 226 7.04 -31.40 -17.77
CA VAL A 226 6.80 -30.39 -18.81
C VAL A 226 5.35 -29.92 -18.72
N ALA A 227 5.14 -28.59 -18.76
CA ALA A 227 3.81 -27.99 -18.80
C ALA A 227 3.00 -28.56 -19.97
N ASN A 228 1.79 -29.02 -19.70
CA ASN A 228 0.89 -29.60 -20.69
C ASN A 228 -0.57 -29.39 -20.26
N ASN A 229 -1.50 -29.71 -21.15
CA ASN A 229 -2.95 -29.60 -20.95
C ASN A 229 -3.61 -30.95 -20.65
N ALA A 230 -2.84 -31.98 -20.28
CA ALA A 230 -3.41 -33.25 -19.84
C ALA A 230 -3.99 -33.10 -18.42
N LYS A 231 -4.88 -34.02 -18.05
CA LYS A 231 -5.41 -34.08 -16.69
C LYS A 231 -4.25 -34.19 -15.69
N PRO A 232 -4.16 -33.29 -14.70
CA PRO A 232 -3.07 -33.32 -13.75
C PRO A 232 -3.18 -34.55 -12.83
N PRO A 233 -2.07 -35.08 -12.29
CA PRO A 233 -2.12 -35.99 -11.16
C PRO A 233 -2.76 -35.30 -9.93
N PRO A 234 -3.34 -36.08 -9.00
CA PRO A 234 -3.95 -35.52 -7.80
C PRO A 234 -2.90 -34.79 -6.96
N ILE A 235 -3.28 -33.63 -6.42
CA ILE A 235 -2.42 -32.86 -5.51
C ILE A 235 -2.48 -33.40 -4.09
N PHE A 236 -3.62 -33.99 -3.72
CA PHE A 236 -3.87 -34.56 -2.40
C PHE A 236 -4.75 -35.80 -2.55
N PHE A 237 -4.39 -36.87 -1.84
CA PHE A 237 -5.19 -38.08 -1.74
C PHE A 237 -5.82 -38.14 -0.35
N LEU A 238 -7.14 -38.18 -0.31
CA LEU A 238 -7.94 -38.22 0.90
C LEU A 238 -8.45 -39.64 1.14
N ASN A 239 -7.84 -40.34 2.09
CA ASN A 239 -8.31 -41.63 2.56
C ASN A 239 -9.48 -41.43 3.52
N GLY A 240 -10.67 -41.92 3.16
CA GLY A 240 -11.89 -41.71 3.94
C GLY A 240 -11.83 -42.38 5.32
N THR A 241 -11.20 -43.55 5.40
CA THR A 241 -11.06 -44.31 6.66
C THR A 241 -10.11 -43.59 7.62
N ASP A 242 -8.97 -43.11 7.10
CA ASP A 242 -7.99 -42.38 7.90
C ASP A 242 -8.54 -41.03 8.37
N TYR A 243 -9.35 -40.37 7.54
CA TYR A 243 -10.01 -39.11 7.89
C TYR A 243 -11.02 -39.28 9.04
N ILE A 244 -11.87 -40.31 8.99
CA ILE A 244 -12.81 -40.60 10.08
C ILE A 244 -12.05 -40.92 11.38
N THR A 245 -10.95 -41.68 11.25
CA THR A 245 -10.09 -42.05 12.39
C THR A 245 -9.46 -40.81 13.04
N TRP A 246 -8.93 -39.90 12.23
CA TRP A 246 -8.42 -38.60 12.66
C TRP A 246 -9.49 -37.75 13.37
N ASN A 247 -10.68 -37.65 12.79
CA ASN A 247 -11.79 -36.89 13.35
C ASN A 247 -12.27 -37.46 14.70
N ASN A 248 -12.13 -38.79 14.89
CA ASN A 248 -12.38 -39.47 16.16
C ASN A 248 -11.21 -39.38 17.16
N SER A 249 -10.32 -38.38 17.01
CA SER A 249 -9.20 -38.07 17.90
C SER A 249 -8.02 -39.05 17.86
N ASP A 250 -7.86 -39.84 16.80
CA ASP A 250 -6.64 -40.62 16.56
C ASP A 250 -5.68 -39.85 15.65
N PHE A 251 -4.74 -39.13 16.26
CA PHE A 251 -3.78 -38.26 15.59
C PHE A 251 -2.54 -38.99 15.03
N ARG A 252 -2.59 -40.33 14.88
CA ARG A 252 -1.49 -41.09 14.27
C ARG A 252 -1.45 -40.97 12.74
N THR A 253 -2.57 -40.58 12.13
CA THR A 253 -2.66 -40.26 10.70
C THR A 253 -2.21 -38.82 10.45
N SER A 254 -1.70 -38.55 9.24
CA SER A 254 -1.30 -37.20 8.86
C SER A 254 -2.50 -36.25 8.79
N SER A 255 -2.29 -34.98 9.15
CA SER A 255 -3.29 -33.93 9.03
C SER A 255 -3.73 -33.76 7.58
N PRO A 256 -5.03 -33.51 7.33
CA PRO A 256 -5.56 -33.30 5.99
C PRO A 256 -5.29 -31.86 5.52
N GLU A 257 -4.01 -31.49 5.44
CA GLU A 257 -3.56 -30.14 5.08
C GLU A 257 -2.47 -30.18 4.00
N PHE A 258 -2.46 -29.18 3.12
CA PHE A 258 -1.42 -29.02 2.11
C PHE A 258 -1.23 -27.56 1.71
N ARG A 259 -0.05 -27.24 1.18
CA ARG A 259 0.30 -25.88 0.73
C ARG A 259 0.38 -25.82 -0.79
N THR A 260 -0.13 -24.74 -1.36
CA THR A 260 0.00 -24.43 -2.78
C THR A 260 0.60 -23.05 -3.01
N GLN A 261 1.32 -22.92 -4.12
CA GLN A 261 1.74 -21.62 -4.66
C GLN A 261 1.00 -21.38 -5.95
N VAL A 262 0.05 -20.46 -5.92
CA VAL A 262 -0.82 -20.15 -7.04
C VAL A 262 -0.22 -19.00 -7.84
N ALA A 263 -0.26 -19.11 -9.15
CA ALA A 263 0.17 -18.06 -10.06
C ALA A 263 -0.80 -16.89 -10.00
N ILE A 264 -0.26 -15.69 -9.78
CA ILE A 264 -1.00 -14.43 -10.04
C ILE A 264 -0.59 -13.90 -11.41
N THR A 265 -1.50 -13.23 -12.11
CA THR A 265 -1.25 -12.65 -13.43
C THR A 265 -1.84 -11.25 -13.52
N ASN A 266 -1.16 -10.36 -14.24
CA ASN A 266 -1.66 -9.03 -14.57
C ASN A 266 -2.29 -8.98 -15.98
N PHE A 267 -2.43 -10.12 -16.66
CA PHE A 267 -2.88 -10.19 -18.06
C PHE A 267 -4.23 -9.51 -18.28
N TYR A 268 -5.22 -9.82 -17.45
CA TYR A 268 -6.59 -9.29 -17.61
C TYR A 268 -6.74 -7.83 -17.17
N GLY A 269 -5.80 -7.29 -16.39
CA GLY A 269 -5.89 -5.94 -15.82
C GLY A 269 -4.86 -4.94 -16.36
N GLY A 270 -3.81 -5.40 -17.04
CA GLY A 270 -2.70 -4.58 -17.56
C GLY A 270 -1.84 -3.89 -16.49
N ARG A 271 -2.24 -3.92 -15.21
CA ARG A 271 -1.59 -3.21 -14.10
C ARG A 271 -0.54 -4.06 -13.42
N SER A 272 0.65 -4.09 -14.01
CA SER A 272 1.83 -4.78 -13.47
C SER A 272 2.41 -4.06 -12.25
N ALA A 273 3.50 -4.61 -11.70
CA ALA A 273 4.31 -4.00 -10.63
C ALA A 273 4.77 -2.56 -10.94
N GLN A 274 4.82 -2.17 -12.22
CA GLN A 274 5.13 -0.78 -12.63
C GLN A 274 4.04 0.21 -12.20
N SER A 275 2.80 -0.24 -11.99
CA SER A 275 1.67 0.59 -11.58
C SER A 275 1.61 0.85 -10.07
N TYR A 276 2.61 0.42 -9.30
CA TYR A 276 2.65 0.59 -7.83
C TYR A 276 2.32 2.04 -7.42
N PRO A 277 1.44 2.26 -6.42
CA PRO A 277 0.80 1.27 -5.53
C PRO A 277 -0.58 0.78 -6.04
N PHE A 278 -0.93 1.06 -7.29
CA PHE A 278 -2.22 0.72 -7.91
C PHE A 278 -2.12 -0.50 -8.84
N ASP A 279 -1.11 -1.33 -8.62
CA ASP A 279 -0.98 -2.65 -9.22
C ASP A 279 -2.19 -3.55 -8.86
N LYS A 280 -2.62 -4.34 -9.84
CA LYS A 280 -3.78 -5.22 -9.76
C LYS A 280 -3.47 -6.51 -10.51
N TYR A 281 -3.64 -7.61 -9.80
CA TYR A 281 -3.42 -8.96 -10.31
C TYR A 281 -4.70 -9.78 -10.15
N SER A 282 -4.78 -10.84 -10.93
CA SER A 282 -5.81 -11.86 -10.83
C SER A 282 -5.16 -13.21 -10.58
N ALA A 283 -5.72 -13.99 -9.65
CA ALA A 283 -5.40 -15.40 -9.48
C ALA A 283 -6.63 -16.22 -9.83
N THR A 284 -6.44 -17.27 -10.61
CA THR A 284 -7.50 -18.23 -10.92
C THR A 284 -7.17 -19.53 -10.21
N LEU A 285 -8.14 -20.06 -9.50
CA LEU A 285 -8.12 -21.37 -8.87
C LEU A 285 -9.10 -22.26 -9.62
N VAL A 286 -8.63 -23.43 -10.03
CA VAL A 286 -9.46 -24.45 -10.66
C VAL A 286 -9.15 -25.76 -9.96
N PHE A 287 -10.17 -26.35 -9.34
CA PHE A 287 -10.03 -27.60 -8.62
C PHE A 287 -11.32 -28.43 -8.70
N PHE A 288 -11.15 -29.74 -8.58
CA PHE A 288 -12.23 -30.72 -8.65
C PHE A 288 -11.84 -31.95 -7.84
N ALA A 289 -12.82 -32.75 -7.45
CA ALA A 289 -12.61 -33.97 -6.70
C ALA A 289 -13.28 -35.16 -7.40
N GLU A 290 -12.61 -36.31 -7.37
CA GLU A 290 -13.15 -37.55 -7.92
C GLU A 290 -12.86 -38.72 -6.98
N ALA A 291 -13.80 -39.63 -6.85
CA ALA A 291 -13.57 -40.90 -6.16
C ALA A 291 -12.75 -41.85 -7.03
N LEU A 292 -12.28 -42.96 -6.44
CA LEU A 292 -11.46 -43.96 -7.15
C LEU A 292 -12.16 -44.62 -8.35
N ASP A 293 -13.49 -44.56 -8.41
CA ASP A 293 -14.31 -45.04 -9.53
C ASP A 293 -14.46 -43.99 -10.66
N ASN A 294 -13.81 -42.83 -10.55
CA ASN A 294 -13.94 -41.66 -11.42
C ASN A 294 -15.32 -40.98 -11.37
N SER A 295 -16.11 -41.23 -10.32
CA SER A 295 -17.31 -40.43 -10.06
C SER A 295 -16.92 -39.06 -9.48
N THR A 296 -17.61 -38.01 -9.91
CA THR A 296 -17.36 -36.64 -9.45
C THR A 296 -17.86 -36.46 -8.03
N VAL A 297 -17.00 -35.96 -7.14
CA VAL A 297 -17.35 -35.62 -5.75
C VAL A 297 -17.45 -34.10 -5.66
N ALA A 298 -18.49 -33.61 -4.97
CA ALA A 298 -18.69 -32.17 -4.83
C ALA A 298 -17.56 -31.55 -4.00
N ILE A 299 -17.02 -30.40 -4.43
CA ILE A 299 -15.95 -29.68 -3.74
C ILE A 299 -16.28 -28.19 -3.62
N GLY A 300 -16.09 -27.61 -2.44
CA GLY A 300 -16.43 -26.21 -2.13
C GLY A 300 -15.39 -25.54 -1.25
N ILE A 301 -15.39 -24.21 -1.17
CA ILE A 301 -14.62 -23.45 -0.17
C ILE A 301 -15.59 -22.90 0.88
N ASP A 302 -15.40 -23.28 2.13
CA ASP A 302 -16.28 -22.88 3.24
C ASP A 302 -15.71 -21.68 4.02
N LEU A 303 -14.50 -21.84 4.55
CA LEU A 303 -13.86 -20.82 5.37
C LEU A 303 -12.60 -20.28 4.69
N THR A 304 -12.48 -18.96 4.63
CA THR A 304 -11.28 -18.28 4.14
C THR A 304 -10.74 -17.33 5.18
N GLU A 305 -9.49 -17.56 5.58
CA GLU A 305 -8.78 -16.76 6.58
C GLU A 305 -7.41 -16.33 6.06
N GLY A 306 -6.69 -15.58 6.88
CA GLY A 306 -5.34 -15.13 6.57
C GLY A 306 -5.27 -13.73 5.98
N ILE A 307 -4.10 -13.12 6.13
CA ILE A 307 -3.79 -11.76 5.69
C ILE A 307 -2.39 -11.77 5.06
N ALA A 308 -2.32 -11.55 3.75
CA ALA A 308 -1.05 -11.28 3.09
C ALA A 308 -0.62 -9.84 3.38
N VAL A 309 0.56 -9.67 3.97
CA VAL A 309 1.06 -8.33 4.35
C VAL A 309 1.15 -7.43 3.11
N GLY A 310 0.38 -6.33 3.14
CA GLY A 310 0.39 -5.30 2.11
C GLY A 310 -0.47 -5.58 0.87
N PHE A 311 -1.15 -6.72 0.83
CA PHE A 311 -2.10 -7.06 -0.22
C PHE A 311 -3.48 -7.34 0.36
N ASN A 312 -4.49 -7.08 -0.45
CA ASN A 312 -5.86 -7.50 -0.25
C ASN A 312 -6.21 -8.46 -1.38
N ALA A 313 -6.78 -9.61 -1.04
CA ALA A 313 -7.25 -10.60 -1.99
C ALA A 313 -8.74 -10.80 -1.76
N ALA A 314 -9.53 -10.51 -2.78
CA ALA A 314 -10.99 -10.58 -2.71
C ALA A 314 -11.52 -11.40 -3.89
N LEU A 315 -12.61 -12.10 -3.67
CA LEU A 315 -13.26 -12.88 -4.72
C LEU A 315 -13.94 -12.01 -5.76
N GLU A 316 -13.71 -12.33 -7.03
CA GLU A 316 -14.49 -11.81 -8.14
C GLU A 316 -15.64 -12.77 -8.42
N THR A 317 -16.83 -12.42 -7.92
CA THR A 317 -18.02 -13.28 -7.99
C THR A 317 -18.58 -13.45 -9.40
N SER A 318 -18.36 -12.49 -10.29
CA SER A 318 -18.93 -12.47 -11.65
C SER A 318 -18.39 -13.59 -12.56
N ILE A 319 -17.18 -14.08 -12.29
CA ILE A 319 -16.48 -15.10 -13.08
C ILE A 319 -16.11 -16.33 -12.25
N SER A 320 -16.58 -16.41 -11.01
CA SER A 320 -16.39 -17.55 -10.11
C SER A 320 -17.67 -18.37 -10.04
N GLY A 321 -17.56 -19.69 -10.01
CA GLY A 321 -18.71 -20.59 -9.93
C GLY A 321 -18.38 -22.05 -10.22
N LEU A 322 -19.43 -22.85 -10.33
CA LEU A 322 -19.33 -24.28 -10.65
C LEU A 322 -19.46 -24.49 -12.16
N ALA A 323 -18.46 -25.12 -12.76
CA ALA A 323 -18.46 -25.55 -14.15
C ALA A 323 -18.99 -26.98 -14.30
N SER A 324 -19.14 -27.45 -15.54
CA SER A 324 -19.55 -28.83 -15.84
C SER A 324 -18.60 -29.85 -15.19
N ASN A 325 -19.13 -31.03 -14.85
CA ASN A 325 -18.39 -32.14 -14.23
C ASN A 325 -17.86 -31.83 -12.82
N GLY A 326 -18.55 -30.96 -12.07
CA GLY A 326 -18.21 -30.68 -10.67
C GLY A 326 -16.90 -29.91 -10.48
N VAL A 327 -16.44 -29.20 -11.52
CA VAL A 327 -15.22 -28.39 -11.45
C VAL A 327 -15.54 -27.03 -10.82
N LEU A 328 -14.83 -26.67 -9.76
CA LEU A 328 -14.96 -25.38 -9.10
C LEU A 328 -13.92 -24.39 -9.62
N ILE A 329 -14.38 -23.22 -10.05
CA ILE A 329 -13.53 -22.13 -10.55
C ILE A 329 -13.72 -20.93 -9.63
N LYS A 330 -12.62 -20.44 -9.05
CA LYS A 330 -12.59 -19.22 -8.23
C LYS A 330 -11.57 -18.25 -8.79
N ASN A 331 -12.02 -17.04 -9.07
CA ASN A 331 -11.16 -15.96 -9.54
C ASN A 331 -11.03 -14.92 -8.43
N LEU A 332 -9.79 -14.63 -8.07
CA LEU A 332 -9.42 -13.72 -7.00
C LEU A 332 -8.80 -12.48 -7.61
N GLU A 333 -9.23 -11.32 -7.13
CA GLU A 333 -8.61 -10.05 -7.39
C GLU A 333 -7.62 -9.71 -6.26
N VAL A 334 -6.36 -9.59 -6.62
CA VAL A 334 -5.26 -9.27 -5.72
C VAL A 334 -4.81 -7.84 -5.96
N THR A 335 -4.88 -7.01 -4.93
CA THR A 335 -4.48 -5.61 -5.02
C THR A 335 -3.75 -5.11 -3.76
N ARG A 336 -3.03 -3.99 -3.82
CA ARG A 336 -2.39 -3.43 -2.62
C ARG A 336 -3.41 -2.97 -1.59
N GLY A 337 -3.05 -3.12 -0.31
CA GLY A 337 -3.85 -2.61 0.80
C GLY A 337 -4.12 -1.12 0.73
N GLN A 338 -5.31 -0.69 1.17
CA GLN A 338 -5.72 0.72 1.12
C GLN A 338 -4.76 1.64 1.88
N VAL A 339 -4.22 1.19 3.02
CA VAL A 339 -3.21 1.93 3.79
C VAL A 339 -1.94 2.19 2.97
N ILE A 340 -1.45 1.18 2.25
CA ILE A 340 -0.23 1.30 1.44
C ILE A 340 -0.44 2.32 0.32
N ARG A 341 -1.59 2.27 -0.35
CA ARG A 341 -1.95 3.24 -1.39
C ARG A 341 -1.97 4.66 -0.85
N MET A 342 -2.67 4.89 0.27
CA MET A 342 -2.74 6.20 0.91
C MET A 342 -1.36 6.69 1.36
N TYR A 343 -0.59 5.83 2.01
CA TYR A 343 0.76 6.15 2.48
C TYR A 343 1.69 6.57 1.34
N ALA A 344 1.71 5.82 0.24
CA ALA A 344 2.52 6.15 -0.94
C ALA A 344 2.11 7.48 -1.56
N VAL A 345 0.80 7.76 -1.70
CA VAL A 345 0.29 9.04 -2.23
C VAL A 345 0.68 10.21 -1.32
N LEU A 346 0.52 10.06 0.00
CA LEU A 346 0.87 11.09 0.97
C LEU A 346 2.36 11.43 0.95
N ILE A 347 3.24 10.44 0.81
CA ILE A 347 4.68 10.69 0.64
C ILE A 347 4.95 11.50 -0.62
N VAL A 348 4.34 11.13 -1.75
CA VAL A 348 4.54 11.86 -3.02
C VAL A 348 4.08 13.32 -2.87
N VAL A 349 2.93 13.56 -2.24
CA VAL A 349 2.44 14.91 -1.95
C VAL A 349 3.41 15.67 -1.05
N ALA A 350 3.92 15.05 0.01
CA ALA A 350 4.90 15.67 0.91
C ALA A 350 6.20 16.05 0.19
N ILE A 351 6.73 15.13 -0.64
CA ILE A 351 7.90 15.36 -1.50
C ILE A 351 7.68 16.57 -2.41
N TRP A 352 6.50 16.67 -3.04
CA TRP A 352 6.12 17.82 -3.86
C TRP A 352 6.09 19.12 -3.06
N MET A 353 5.44 19.13 -1.89
CA MET A 353 5.34 20.33 -1.06
C MET A 353 6.72 20.86 -0.65
N VAL A 354 7.62 19.96 -0.23
CA VAL A 354 9.00 20.31 0.12
C VAL A 354 9.78 20.82 -1.10
N THR A 355 9.63 20.15 -2.25
CA THR A 355 10.30 20.57 -3.49
C THR A 355 9.84 21.95 -3.94
N LEU A 356 8.53 22.22 -3.92
CA LEU A 356 7.97 23.53 -4.25
C LEU A 356 8.47 24.62 -3.28
N ALA A 357 8.61 24.32 -1.99
CA ALA A 357 9.18 25.26 -1.02
C ALA A 357 10.64 25.63 -1.36
N PHE A 358 11.46 24.66 -1.78
CA PHE A 358 12.84 24.93 -2.21
C PHE A 358 12.90 25.71 -3.52
N ILE A 359 12.06 25.38 -4.51
CA ILE A 359 11.97 26.16 -5.75
C ILE A 359 11.57 27.60 -5.45
N MET A 360 10.57 27.83 -4.58
CA MET A 360 10.17 29.18 -4.18
C MET A 360 11.30 29.92 -3.47
N THR A 361 12.07 29.24 -2.61
CA THR A 361 13.26 29.80 -1.96
C THR A 361 14.32 30.19 -3.00
N CYS A 362 14.56 29.33 -3.98
CA CYS A 362 15.47 29.57 -5.09
C CYS A 362 15.04 30.82 -5.89
N ILE A 363 13.75 30.94 -6.21
CA ILE A 363 13.18 32.09 -6.91
C ILE A 363 13.37 33.39 -6.10
N VAL A 364 13.05 33.38 -4.81
CA VAL A 364 13.24 34.55 -3.91
C VAL A 364 14.70 35.00 -3.88
N VAL A 365 15.63 34.07 -3.97
CA VAL A 365 17.05 34.38 -3.79
C VAL A 365 17.68 34.83 -5.09
N ILE A 366 17.34 34.19 -6.21
CA ILE A 366 17.84 34.55 -7.55
C ILE A 366 17.20 35.86 -8.02
N PHE A 367 15.87 35.89 -8.09
CA PHE A 367 15.16 36.98 -8.76
C PHE A 367 15.04 38.20 -7.86
N PHE A 368 14.71 37.98 -6.59
CA PHE A 368 14.53 39.08 -5.65
C PHE A 368 15.82 39.47 -4.94
N GLY A 369 16.84 38.59 -4.93
CA GLY A 369 18.18 38.93 -4.43
C GLY A 369 18.29 38.90 -2.91
N LYS A 370 17.37 38.21 -2.21
CA LYS A 370 17.44 38.00 -0.77
C LYS A 370 18.76 37.31 -0.40
N GLY A 371 19.39 37.73 0.69
CA GLY A 371 20.58 37.10 1.24
C GLY A 371 20.26 35.72 1.83
N ILE A 372 21.14 34.75 1.64
CA ILE A 372 21.04 33.40 2.20
C ILE A 372 22.22 33.15 3.13
N LYS A 373 21.97 32.45 4.24
CA LYS A 373 23.01 31.88 5.10
C LYS A 373 23.59 30.60 4.47
N PRO A 374 24.91 30.38 4.52
CA PRO A 374 25.57 29.23 3.90
C PRO A 374 24.98 27.87 4.30
N ASP A 375 24.53 27.73 5.56
CA ASP A 375 23.94 26.49 6.08
C ASP A 375 22.73 26.00 5.27
N ILE A 376 21.97 26.91 4.66
CA ILE A 376 20.76 26.60 3.90
C ILE A 376 21.09 25.96 2.54
N LEU A 377 22.32 26.15 2.03
CA LEU A 377 22.76 25.62 0.73
C LEU A 377 22.87 24.09 0.74
N VAL A 378 23.14 23.49 1.90
CA VAL A 378 23.28 22.04 2.04
C VAL A 378 21.93 21.33 2.07
N VAL A 379 20.85 22.05 2.39
CA VAL A 379 19.54 21.46 2.66
C VAL A 379 18.94 20.78 1.41
N PRO A 380 18.94 21.39 0.21
CA PRO A 380 18.46 20.70 -1.00
C PRO A 380 19.27 19.45 -1.35
N VAL A 381 20.59 19.48 -1.13
CA VAL A 381 21.47 18.31 -1.35
C VAL A 381 21.12 17.18 -0.38
N ALA A 382 20.97 17.49 0.91
CA ALA A 382 20.55 16.51 1.91
C ALA A 382 19.15 15.94 1.61
N THR A 383 18.24 16.79 1.11
CA THR A 383 16.87 16.40 0.74
C THR A 383 16.85 15.40 -0.42
N LEU A 384 17.73 15.53 -1.40
CA LEU A 384 17.86 14.56 -2.51
C LEU A 384 18.08 13.14 -1.99
N PHE A 385 19.06 12.98 -1.08
CA PHE A 385 19.37 11.69 -0.48
C PHE A 385 18.26 11.21 0.46
N ALA A 386 17.64 12.13 1.20
CA ALA A 386 16.52 11.81 2.07
C ALA A 386 15.33 11.25 1.28
N PHE A 387 15.02 11.82 0.11
CA PHE A 387 13.91 11.35 -0.74
C PHE A 387 14.17 9.98 -1.35
N THR A 388 15.40 9.70 -1.78
CA THR A 388 15.75 8.35 -2.25
C THR A 388 15.64 7.31 -1.14
N SER A 389 16.01 7.67 0.09
CA SER A 389 15.85 6.79 1.24
C SER A 389 14.38 6.59 1.62
N LEU A 390 13.58 7.66 1.63
CA LEU A 390 12.14 7.63 1.91
C LEU A 390 11.37 6.79 0.87
N ARG A 391 11.83 6.78 -0.38
CA ARG A 391 11.31 5.89 -1.41
C ARG A 391 11.54 4.42 -1.02
N GLY A 392 12.71 4.10 -0.50
CA GLY A 392 13.07 2.75 -0.06
C GLY A 392 12.26 2.23 1.13
N THR A 393 11.62 3.12 1.90
CA THR A 393 10.77 2.72 3.04
C THR A 393 9.33 2.43 2.65
N MET A 394 8.96 2.58 1.37
CA MET A 394 7.59 2.30 0.91
C MET A 394 7.30 0.79 0.98
N PRO A 395 6.25 0.37 1.71
CA PRO A 395 6.00 -1.05 1.94
C PRO A 395 5.61 -1.75 0.65
N GLY A 396 6.29 -2.86 0.36
CA GLY A 396 6.05 -3.67 -0.83
C GLY A 396 6.39 -2.98 -2.15
N ALA A 397 7.11 -1.85 -2.13
CA ALA A 397 7.58 -1.21 -3.34
C ALA A 397 8.66 -2.08 -4.01
N PRO A 398 8.51 -2.46 -5.28
CA PRO A 398 9.49 -3.34 -5.91
C PRO A 398 10.83 -2.63 -6.09
N SER A 399 11.92 -3.39 -5.98
CA SER A 399 13.28 -2.86 -5.95
C SER A 399 13.63 -2.05 -7.21
N GLY A 400 14.49 -1.03 -7.05
CA GLY A 400 14.92 -0.14 -8.14
C GLY A 400 13.82 0.81 -8.63
N PHE A 401 14.20 1.82 -9.43
CA PHE A 401 13.27 2.80 -10.02
C PHE A 401 12.48 2.23 -11.20
N GLY A 402 11.35 2.86 -11.51
CA GLY A 402 10.58 2.57 -12.72
C GLY A 402 9.13 2.20 -12.42
N ARG A 403 8.56 2.80 -11.37
CA ARG A 403 7.15 2.68 -11.05
C ARG A 403 6.48 4.03 -11.28
N ILE A 404 5.16 4.03 -11.45
CA ILE A 404 4.40 5.24 -11.76
C ILE A 404 4.61 6.36 -10.73
N ILE A 405 4.74 6.01 -9.44
CA ILE A 405 5.09 6.99 -8.39
C ILE A 405 6.48 7.60 -8.54
N ASP A 406 7.44 6.84 -9.07
CA ASP A 406 8.79 7.35 -9.31
C ASP A 406 8.75 8.36 -10.45
N PHE A 407 8.03 8.04 -11.53
CA PHE A 407 7.92 8.90 -12.71
C PHE A 407 7.15 10.19 -12.46
N VAL A 408 6.06 10.13 -11.68
CA VAL A 408 5.18 11.29 -11.44
C VAL A 408 5.62 12.10 -10.22
N GLY A 409 6.15 11.44 -9.19
CA GLY A 409 6.53 12.07 -7.93
C GLY A 409 8.01 12.32 -7.83
N ILE A 410 8.80 11.26 -7.82
CA ILE A 410 10.15 11.30 -7.25
C ILE A 410 11.17 11.84 -8.25
N LEU A 411 11.24 11.29 -9.46
CA LEU A 411 12.18 11.70 -10.50
C LEU A 411 12.09 13.19 -10.86
N PRO A 412 10.89 13.76 -11.16
CA PRO A 412 10.80 15.19 -11.43
C PRO A 412 11.18 16.03 -10.21
N CYS A 413 10.83 15.61 -8.99
CA CYS A 413 11.21 16.33 -7.78
C CYS A 413 12.74 16.30 -7.54
N LEU A 414 13.39 15.16 -7.78
CA LEU A 414 14.85 15.05 -7.70
C LEU A 414 15.52 15.96 -8.73
N ALA A 415 15.02 16.02 -9.97
CA ALA A 415 15.54 16.92 -11.00
C ALA A 415 15.38 18.40 -10.63
N LEU A 416 14.24 18.79 -10.05
CA LEU A 416 14.02 20.15 -9.60
C LEU A 416 14.89 20.52 -8.39
N LEU A 417 15.10 19.59 -7.47
CA LEU A 417 15.99 19.79 -6.31
C LEU A 417 17.46 19.89 -6.71
N THR A 418 17.94 19.08 -7.66
CA THR A 418 19.32 19.21 -8.18
C THR A 418 19.50 20.57 -8.86
N PHE A 419 18.54 21.00 -9.69
CA PHE A 419 18.57 22.31 -10.30
C PHE A 419 18.59 23.44 -9.26
N SER A 420 17.70 23.38 -8.27
CA SER A 420 17.65 24.34 -7.17
C SER A 420 18.95 24.37 -6.37
N SER A 421 19.54 23.21 -6.09
CA SER A 421 20.81 23.10 -5.37
C SER A 421 21.95 23.76 -6.15
N VAL A 422 22.11 23.42 -7.43
CA VAL A 422 23.16 23.98 -8.29
C VAL A 422 23.03 25.50 -8.40
N LEU A 423 21.82 26.02 -8.59
CA LEU A 423 21.61 27.46 -8.68
C LEU A 423 21.91 28.20 -7.37
N LEU A 424 21.50 27.65 -6.23
CA LEU A 424 21.80 28.23 -4.93
C LEU A 424 23.31 28.23 -4.65
N SER A 425 24.00 27.12 -4.96
CA SER A 425 25.47 27.04 -4.87
C SER A 425 26.16 28.02 -5.81
N ALA A 426 25.68 28.18 -7.05
CA ALA A 426 26.24 29.12 -8.02
C ALA A 426 26.12 30.57 -7.53
N ILE A 427 24.97 30.96 -6.95
CA ILE A 427 24.82 32.31 -6.36
C ILE A 427 25.82 32.50 -5.24
N PHE A 428 26.02 31.50 -4.38
CA PHE A 428 26.96 31.61 -3.28
C PHE A 428 28.41 31.76 -3.76
N LEU A 429 28.81 31.01 -4.79
CA LEU A 429 30.16 31.07 -5.37
C LEU A 429 30.43 32.38 -6.13
N PHE A 430 29.44 32.86 -6.91
CA PHE A 430 29.64 34.05 -7.77
C PHE A 430 29.29 35.37 -7.08
N ARG A 431 28.64 35.35 -5.91
CA ARG A 431 28.27 36.57 -5.18
C ARG A 431 29.30 36.85 -4.09
N ARG A 432 29.93 38.03 -4.18
CA ARG A 432 30.97 38.48 -3.23
C ARG A 432 30.49 38.52 -1.78
N ASP A 433 29.24 38.95 -1.56
CA ASP A 433 28.56 38.97 -0.26
C ASP A 433 27.18 38.26 -0.35
N PRO A 434 27.12 36.93 -0.18
CA PRO A 434 25.88 36.15 -0.34
C PRO A 434 24.87 36.38 0.79
N GLU A 435 25.33 36.81 1.97
CA GLU A 435 24.49 37.06 3.14
C GLU A 435 23.77 38.41 3.07
N LYS A 436 24.30 39.38 2.32
CA LYS A 436 23.74 40.72 2.24
C LYS A 436 22.62 40.80 1.21
N ASN A 437 21.47 41.37 1.57
CA ASN A 437 20.35 41.58 0.64
C ASN A 437 20.73 42.50 -0.52
N ARG A 438 20.22 42.24 -1.73
CA ARG A 438 20.36 43.19 -2.85
C ARG A 438 19.52 44.46 -2.60
N PRO A 439 19.94 45.63 -3.12
CA PRO A 439 19.13 46.86 -3.07
C PRO A 439 17.73 46.68 -3.65
N ARG A 440 17.58 45.77 -4.63
CA ARG A 440 16.27 45.41 -5.22
C ARG A 440 15.30 44.85 -4.18
N TRP A 441 15.76 43.96 -3.30
CA TRP A 441 14.94 43.39 -2.23
C TRP A 441 14.54 44.47 -1.21
N GLU A 442 15.50 45.29 -0.81
CA GLU A 442 15.27 46.39 0.15
C GLU A 442 14.24 47.39 -0.39
N ASN A 443 14.31 47.73 -1.68
CA ASN A 443 13.34 48.62 -2.34
C ASN A 443 11.93 48.02 -2.37
N ILE A 444 11.81 46.71 -2.59
CA ILE A 444 10.52 46.00 -2.57
C ILE A 444 9.95 45.99 -1.13
N MET A 445 10.76 45.65 -0.14
CA MET A 445 10.34 45.66 1.27
C MET A 445 9.96 47.06 1.74
N ARG A 446 10.69 48.10 1.34
CA ARG A 446 10.40 49.51 1.66
C ARG A 446 9.04 49.97 1.10
N LYS A 447 8.70 49.51 -0.12
CA LYS A 447 7.38 49.77 -0.72
C LYS A 447 6.25 49.03 0.00
N MET A 448 6.47 47.78 0.39
CA MET A 448 5.44 46.98 1.09
C MET A 448 5.16 47.47 2.52
N HIS A 449 6.16 48.00 3.23
CA HIS A 449 6.00 48.47 4.62
C HIS A 449 5.57 49.96 4.73
N GLY A 450 5.02 50.55 3.67
CA GLY A 450 4.43 51.89 3.76
C GLY A 450 5.43 53.03 3.97
N GLY A 451 6.64 52.93 3.43
CA GLY A 451 7.46 54.09 3.07
C GLY A 451 7.74 55.13 4.16
N LYS A 452 7.81 54.76 5.46
CA LYS A 452 8.46 55.64 6.43
C LYS A 452 9.97 55.32 6.47
N PRO A 453 10.84 56.28 6.14
CA PRO A 453 12.28 56.07 6.25
C PRO A 453 12.62 55.86 7.72
N THR A 454 13.04 54.66 8.08
CA THR A 454 13.85 54.47 9.28
C THR A 454 15.20 55.13 9.01
N THR A 455 15.42 56.23 9.73
CA THR A 455 16.69 56.95 9.79
C THR A 455 17.81 55.95 10.08
N PRO A 456 18.95 56.02 9.37
CA PRO A 456 20.09 55.18 9.69
C PRO A 456 20.57 55.54 11.10
N SER A 457 20.50 54.58 12.02
CA SER A 457 21.21 54.66 13.30
C SER A 457 22.70 54.71 12.96
N VAL A 458 23.27 55.90 13.09
CA VAL A 458 24.70 56.17 13.06
C VAL A 458 25.35 55.24 14.09
N HIS A 459 25.92 54.13 13.63
CA HIS A 459 26.88 53.38 14.42
C HIS A 459 28.09 54.29 14.61
N ARG A 460 28.12 54.91 15.78
CA ARG A 460 29.27 55.52 16.41
C ARG A 460 30.48 54.60 16.23
N GLN A 461 31.45 55.05 15.41
CA GLN A 461 32.81 54.56 15.47
C GLN A 461 33.35 54.86 16.88
N GLU A 462 33.31 53.89 17.78
CA GLU A 462 34.20 53.92 18.95
C GLU A 462 35.53 53.30 18.53
N SER A 463 36.48 54.19 18.30
CA SER A 463 37.90 53.90 18.18
C SER A 463 38.38 53.18 19.45
N MET A 464 38.67 51.89 19.35
CA MET A 464 39.57 51.24 20.32
C MET A 464 40.99 51.74 20.06
N ALA A 465 41.38 52.77 20.81
CA ALA A 465 42.77 53.14 20.99
C ALA A 465 43.47 52.03 21.78
N PHE A 466 44.30 51.26 21.07
CA PHE A 466 45.25 50.31 21.63
C PHE A 466 46.33 51.08 22.41
N LYS A 467 46.24 51.07 23.74
CA LYS A 467 47.22 51.68 24.66
C LYS A 467 48.20 50.59 25.11
N LEU A 468 49.43 50.63 24.59
CA LEU A 468 50.54 49.80 25.06
C LEU A 468 50.89 50.15 26.52
N PRO A 469 51.18 49.17 27.39
CA PRO A 469 51.85 49.45 28.65
C PRO A 469 53.35 49.66 28.43
N SER A 470 53.84 50.80 28.91
CA SER A 470 55.24 51.14 29.04
C SER A 470 55.91 50.24 30.10
N SER A 471 57.06 49.69 29.73
CA SER A 471 58.08 49.16 30.61
C SER A 471 58.69 50.23 31.52
N SER A 472 58.76 49.97 32.83
CA SER A 472 59.87 50.31 33.75
C SER A 472 59.42 50.15 35.21
N VAL A 473 59.86 49.10 35.91
CA VAL A 473 61.05 49.01 36.78
C VAL A 473 61.29 47.53 37.06
#